data_AF-A0A7K2SD59-F1
#
_entry.id   AF-A0A7K2SD59-F1
#
_cell.length_a   1.000
_cell.length_b   1.000
_cell.length_c   1.000
_cell.angle_alpha   90.00
_cell.angle_beta   90.00
_cell.angle_gamma   90.00
#
_symmetry.space_group_name_H-M   'P 1'
#
loop_
_entity.id
_entity.type
_entity.pdbx_description
1 polymer ?
#
loop_
_entity_poly.entity_id
_entity_poly.type
_entity_poly.pdbx_seq_one_letter_code
_entity_poly.pdbx_strand_id
1 'polypeptide(L)'
;MTAEVEVVAAGELNRYADGIRDVYARAFAAPPWNEDPAQADHYAERLARDARRPGFTAAVATADGAVTGFATAWTTPEAFKAALVVLLGPRHPGRVEAGAGAGAEGGDR
;
A
#
# COMPACT_ATOMS: atom_id res chain seq x y z
N MET A 1 -8.17 -3.22 -19.01
CA MET A 1 -8.52 -2.72 -17.66
C MET A 1 -7.47 -1.71 -17.27
N THR A 2 -7.87 -0.46 -17.14
CA THR A 2 -7.03 0.64 -16.66
C THR A 2 -7.37 0.85 -15.20
N ALA A 3 -6.35 0.94 -14.34
CA ALA A 3 -6.55 1.27 -12.94
C ALA A 3 -6.37 2.79 -12.77
N GLU A 4 -7.34 3.44 -12.13
CA GLU A 4 -7.27 4.85 -11.76
C GLU A 4 -6.78 4.97 -10.32
N VAL A 5 -5.82 5.87 -10.09
CA VAL A 5 -5.26 6.11 -8.74
C VAL A 5 -5.69 7.47 -8.26
N GLU A 6 -6.31 7.52 -7.09
CA GLU A 6 -6.72 8.76 -6.45
C GLU A 6 -6.14 8.88 -5.05
N VAL A 7 -5.78 10.10 -4.67
CA VAL A 7 -5.45 10.44 -3.28
C VAL A 7 -6.76 10.56 -2.51
N VAL A 8 -6.84 9.86 -1.39
CA VAL A 8 -8.05 9.77 -0.55
C VAL A 8 -7.81 10.54 0.73
N ALA A 9 -8.71 11.47 1.06
CA ALA A 9 -8.69 12.16 2.33
C ALA A 9 -8.88 11.15 3.48
N ALA A 10 -8.24 11.40 4.62
CA ALA A 10 -8.29 10.53 5.80
C ALA A 10 -9.72 10.10 6.20
N GLY A 11 -10.69 11.03 6.18
CA GLY A 11 -12.09 10.74 6.53
C GLY A 11 -12.82 9.86 5.51
N GLU A 12 -12.34 9.84 4.27
CA GLU A 12 -12.97 9.11 3.16
C GLU A 12 -12.42 7.69 3.00
N LEU A 13 -11.30 7.35 3.66
CA LEU A 13 -10.66 6.04 3.48
C LEU A 13 -11.55 4.86 3.88
N ASN A 14 -12.43 5.06 4.87
CA ASN A 14 -13.34 4.03 5.35
C ASN A 14 -14.29 3.51 4.25
N ARG A 15 -14.57 4.31 3.21
CA ARG A 15 -15.39 3.87 2.07
C ARG A 15 -14.73 2.73 1.27
N TYR A 16 -13.41 2.57 1.41
CA TYR A 16 -12.61 1.56 0.73
C TYR A 16 -12.18 0.41 1.64
N ALA A 17 -12.64 0.36 2.90
CA ALA A 17 -12.14 -0.57 3.90
C ALA A 17 -12.21 -2.04 3.45
N ASP A 18 -13.36 -2.47 2.91
CA ASP A 18 -13.55 -3.85 2.45
C ASP A 18 -12.61 -4.20 1.28
N GLY A 19 -12.48 -3.29 0.31
CA GLY A 19 -11.57 -3.50 -0.81
C GLY A 19 -10.09 -3.51 -0.42
N ILE A 20 -9.71 -2.66 0.54
CA ILE A 20 -8.35 -2.62 1.12
C ILE A 20 -8.06 -3.92 1.87
N ARG A 21 -9.01 -4.40 2.68
CA ARG A 21 -8.94 -5.69 3.38
C ARG A 21 -8.73 -6.84 2.40
N ASP A 22 -9.51 -6.88 1.32
CA ASP A 22 -9.39 -7.94 0.30
C ASP A 22 -8.04 -7.88 -0.44
N VAL A 23 -7.54 -6.68 -0.75
CA VAL A 23 -6.19 -6.52 -1.32
C VAL A 23 -5.12 -6.98 -0.34
N TYR A 24 -5.22 -6.59 0.93
CA TYR A 24 -4.28 -6.97 1.97
C TYR A 24 -4.25 -8.51 2.16
N ALA A 25 -5.42 -9.13 2.34
CA ALA A 25 -5.53 -10.58 2.48
C ALA A 25 -4.87 -11.31 1.30
N ARG A 26 -5.13 -10.88 0.07
CA ARG A 26 -4.52 -11.48 -1.13
C ARG A 26 -3.00 -11.28 -1.19
N ALA A 27 -2.51 -10.11 -0.79
CA ALA A 27 -1.09 -9.79 -0.85
C ALA A 27 -0.25 -10.56 0.18
N PHE A 28 -0.82 -10.84 1.36
CA PHE A 28 -0.10 -11.44 2.49
C PHE A 28 -0.48 -12.89 2.80
N ALA A 29 -1.46 -13.48 2.11
CA ALA A 29 -1.85 -14.89 2.30
C ALA A 29 -0.79 -15.90 1.84
N ALA A 30 0.18 -15.50 1.02
CA ALA A 30 1.23 -16.36 0.51
C ALA A 30 2.55 -16.21 1.32
N PRO A 31 3.49 -17.15 1.21
CA PRO A 31 4.81 -17.01 1.80
C PRO A 31 5.53 -15.73 1.37
N PRO A 32 6.42 -15.20 2.22
CA PRO A 32 6.78 -15.66 3.57
C PRO A 32 5.75 -15.41 4.68
N TRP A 33 4.77 -14.53 4.48
CA TRP A 33 3.87 -14.08 5.56
C TRP A 33 2.86 -15.16 5.97
N ASN A 34 2.19 -15.79 4.99
CA ASN A 34 1.12 -16.77 5.26
C ASN A 34 0.07 -16.24 6.25
N GLU A 35 -0.29 -14.96 6.16
CA GLU A 35 -1.26 -14.35 7.06
C GLU A 35 -2.66 -14.91 6.82
N ASP A 36 -3.39 -15.14 7.91
CA ASP A 36 -4.76 -15.61 7.86
C ASP A 36 -5.76 -14.44 7.64
N PRO A 37 -7.00 -14.71 7.19
CA PRO A 37 -7.97 -13.66 6.93
C PRO A 37 -8.27 -12.72 8.12
N ALA A 38 -8.14 -13.18 9.37
CA ALA A 38 -8.35 -12.33 10.53
C ALA A 38 -7.26 -11.24 10.65
N GLN A 39 -6.05 -11.47 10.12
CA GLN A 39 -5.03 -10.42 10.05
C GLN A 39 -5.46 -9.27 9.13
N ALA A 40 -6.21 -9.55 8.07
CA ALA A 40 -6.75 -8.50 7.20
C ALA A 40 -7.83 -7.68 7.91
N ASP A 41 -8.67 -8.33 8.74
CA ASP A 41 -9.63 -7.65 9.61
C ASP A 41 -8.91 -6.72 10.61
N HIS A 42 -7.90 -7.25 11.32
CA HIS A 42 -7.08 -6.47 12.23
C HIS A 42 -6.34 -5.31 11.55
N TYR A 43 -5.87 -5.52 10.31
CA TYR A 43 -5.25 -4.48 9.51
C TYR A 43 -6.24 -3.35 9.20
N ALA A 44 -7.47 -3.68 8.79
CA ALA A 44 -8.50 -2.68 8.48
C ALA A 44 -8.88 -1.85 9.73
N GLU A 45 -9.02 -2.49 10.90
CA GLU A 45 -9.26 -1.80 12.18
C GLU A 45 -8.10 -0.87 12.55
N ARG A 46 -6.86 -1.34 12.41
CA ARG A 46 -5.66 -0.53 12.63
C ARG A 46 -5.63 0.65 11.66
N LEU A 47 -5.94 0.43 10.40
CA LEU A 47 -5.92 1.47 9.38
C LEU A 47 -6.94 2.57 9.67
N ALA A 48 -8.15 2.22 10.11
CA ALA A 48 -9.15 3.21 10.52
C ALA A 48 -8.65 4.08 11.69
N ARG A 49 -7.83 3.53 12.59
CA ARG A 49 -7.16 4.29 13.65
C ARG A 49 -6.03 5.16 13.10
N ASP A 50 -5.20 4.64 12.21
CA ASP A 50 -4.10 5.40 11.60
C ASP A 50 -4.59 6.56 10.73
N ALA A 51 -5.73 6.40 10.06
CA ALA A 51 -6.37 7.47 9.29
C ALA A 51 -6.67 8.72 10.12
N ARG A 52 -6.85 8.59 11.44
CA ARG A 52 -7.09 9.73 12.35
C ARG A 52 -5.82 10.45 12.77
N ARG A 53 -4.64 9.96 12.38
CA ARG A 53 -3.36 10.55 12.80
C ARG A 53 -3.08 11.80 11.96
N PRO A 54 -2.58 12.89 12.58
CA PRO A 54 -2.09 14.04 11.84
C PRO A 54 -1.04 13.62 10.82
N GLY A 55 -1.11 14.18 9.60
CA GLY A 55 -0.17 13.88 8.53
C GLY A 55 -0.43 12.57 7.78
N PHE A 56 -1.51 11.85 8.11
CA PHE A 56 -1.93 10.67 7.35
C PHE A 56 -2.32 11.04 5.91
N THR A 57 -1.86 10.25 4.95
CA THR A 57 -2.26 10.31 3.55
C THR A 57 -2.46 8.89 3.01
N ALA A 58 -3.41 8.75 2.10
CA ALA A 58 -3.66 7.48 1.43
C ALA A 58 -3.90 7.69 -0.07
N ALA A 59 -3.56 6.68 -0.85
CA ALA A 59 -3.96 6.57 -2.25
C ALA A 59 -4.61 5.20 -2.47
N VAL A 60 -5.65 5.17 -3.30
CA VAL A 60 -6.37 3.94 -3.65
C VAL A 60 -6.40 3.81 -5.17
N ALA A 61 -6.09 2.61 -5.66
CA ALA A 61 -6.19 2.24 -7.05
C ALA A 61 -7.50 1.47 -7.27
N THR A 62 -8.36 1.95 -8.17
CA THR A 62 -9.61 1.28 -8.51
C THR A 62 -9.64 0.88 -9.98
N ALA A 63 -10.26 -0.26 -10.28
CA ALA A 63 -10.57 -0.70 -11.63
C ALA A 63 -11.99 -1.29 -11.63
N ASP A 64 -12.85 -0.80 -12.52
CA ASP A 64 -14.26 -1.23 -12.63
C ASP A 64 -15.03 -1.14 -11.30
N GLY A 65 -14.74 -0.10 -10.50
CA GLY A 65 -15.35 0.12 -9.18
C GLY A 65 -14.80 -0.73 -8.04
N ALA A 66 -13.84 -1.64 -8.31
CA ALA A 66 -13.20 -2.46 -7.30
C ALA A 66 -11.82 -1.94 -6.92
N VAL A 67 -11.47 -2.02 -5.63
CA VAL A 67 -10.12 -1.70 -5.14
C VAL A 67 -9.15 -2.79 -5.58
N THR A 68 -8.08 -2.37 -6.25
CA THR A 68 -7.02 -3.25 -6.78
C THR A 68 -5.68 -3.02 -6.10
N GLY A 69 -5.52 -1.90 -5.40
CA GLY A 69 -4.31 -1.54 -4.68
C GLY A 69 -4.55 -0.34 -3.77
N PHE A 70 -3.67 -0.14 -2.81
CA PHE A 70 -3.67 1.04 -1.96
C PHE A 70 -2.26 1.34 -1.44
N ALA A 71 -2.04 2.56 -0.99
CA ALA A 71 -0.85 2.98 -0.28
C ALA A 71 -1.25 3.93 0.85
N THR A 72 -0.55 3.86 1.99
CA THR A 72 -0.80 4.71 3.16
C THR A 72 0.52 5.19 3.71
N ALA A 73 0.57 6.45 4.14
CA ALA A 73 1.72 7.02 4.81
C ALA A 73 1.27 8.00 5.89
N TRP A 74 2.16 8.32 6.82
CA TRP A 74 1.99 9.44 7.74
C TRP A 74 3.31 10.18 7.85
N THR A 75 3.26 11.52 7.82
CA THR A 75 4.45 12.33 8.05
C THR A 75 4.87 12.24 9.51
N THR A 76 6.13 11.87 9.77
CA THR A 76 6.72 11.99 11.10
C THR A 76 7.26 13.41 11.29
N PRO A 77 7.10 14.03 12.48
CA PRO A 77 7.56 15.40 12.75
C PRO A 77 9.07 15.61 12.57
N GLU A 78 9.87 14.56 12.73
CA GLU A 78 11.29 14.54 12.41
C GLU A 78 11.52 13.71 11.14
N ALA A 79 12.48 14.11 10.30
CA ALA A 79 12.83 13.41 9.07
C ALA A 79 13.45 12.02 9.38
N PHE A 80 12.61 11.05 9.69
CA PHE A 80 12.96 9.66 9.55
C PHE A 80 13.16 9.40 8.06
N LYS A 81 14.27 8.74 7.68
CA LYS A 81 14.43 8.22 6.31
C LYS A 81 13.43 7.09 6.10
N ALA A 82 12.15 7.43 5.89
CA ALA A 82 11.10 6.45 5.68
C ALA A 82 11.15 5.96 4.22
N ALA A 83 11.44 4.68 4.04
CA ALA A 83 11.29 4.02 2.75
C ALA A 83 9.78 3.77 2.51
N LEU A 84 9.25 4.38 1.45
CA LEU A 84 7.93 4.06 0.90
C LEU A 84 8.05 2.76 0.11
N VAL A 85 7.43 1.68 0.60
CA VAL A 85 7.31 0.44 -0.17
C VAL A 85 5.95 0.44 -0.88
N VAL A 86 5.98 0.61 -2.19
CA VAL A 86 4.78 0.44 -3.05
C VAL A 86 4.84 -0.95 -3.67
N LEU A 87 3.92 -1.83 -3.27
CA LEU A 87 3.73 -3.12 -3.94
C LEU A 87 2.95 -2.90 -5.23
N LEU A 88 3.69 -2.66 -6.30
CA LEU A 88 3.13 -2.58 -7.64
C LEU A 88 2.68 -3.98 -8.09
N GLY A 89 1.38 -4.13 -8.36
CA GLY A 89 0.81 -5.38 -8.87
C GLY A 89 1.52 -5.87 -10.14
N PRO A 90 1.42 -7.17 -10.47
CA PRO A 90 2.23 -7.81 -11.53
C PRO A 90 2.05 -7.21 -12.94
N ARG A 91 0.99 -6.41 -13.17
CA ARG A 91 0.72 -5.72 -14.45
C ARG A 91 0.92 -4.21 -14.40
N HIS A 92 1.46 -3.66 -13.31
CA HIS A 92 1.61 -2.21 -13.17
C HIS A 92 2.80 -1.68 -14.00
N PRO A 93 2.61 -0.68 -14.88
CA PRO A 93 3.64 -0.19 -15.79
C PRO A 93 4.91 0.32 -15.09
N GLY A 94 4.79 0.89 -13.88
CA GLY A 94 5.93 1.34 -13.07
C GLY A 94 6.77 0.23 -12.42
N ARG A 95 6.44 -1.06 -12.57
CA ARG A 95 7.18 -2.19 -11.96
C ARG A 95 8.62 -2.27 -12.45
N VAL A 96 8.86 -1.93 -13.71
CA VAL A 96 10.17 -2.03 -14.37
C VAL A 96 11.17 -1.04 -13.76
N GLU A 97 10.69 0.14 -13.35
CA GLU A 97 11.53 1.20 -12.78
C GLU A 97 11.86 0.97 -11.31
N ALA A 98 10.93 0.39 -10.54
CA ALA A 98 11.18 0.04 -9.14
C ALA A 98 12.29 -1.02 -8.97
N GLY A 99 12.51 -1.87 -9.98
CA GLY A 99 13.59 -2.87 -9.98
C GLY A 99 14.97 -2.33 -10.37
N ALA A 100 15.06 -1.14 -10.96
CA ALA A 100 16.31 -0.61 -11.52
C ALA A 100 17.19 0.15 -10.50
N GLY A 101 16.68 0.43 -9.29
CA GLY A 101 17.41 1.16 -8.26
C GLY A 101 18.21 0.31 -7.26
N ALA A 102 18.14 -1.03 -7.34
CA ALA A 102 18.67 -1.92 -6.30
C ALA A 102 20.02 -2.58 -6.62
N GLY A 103 20.71 -2.19 -7.69
CA GLY A 103 21.99 -2.81 -8.03
C GLY A 103 22.86 -1.99 -8.95
N ALA A 104 23.69 -1.12 -8.37
CA ALA A 104 25.02 -0.77 -8.89
C ALA A 104 25.76 0.13 -7.90
N GLU A 105 26.26 -0.41 -6.79
CA GLU A 105 27.52 0.07 -6.23
C GLU A 105 28.52 -1.07 -6.38
N GLY A 106 29.38 -0.93 -7.39
CA GLY A 106 30.52 -1.80 -7.60
C GLY A 106 31.55 -1.61 -6.49
N GLY A 107 32.05 -2.73 -5.98
CA GLY A 107 33.23 -2.79 -5.15
C GLY A 107 34.21 -3.76 -5.80
N ASP A 108 35.08 -3.21 -6.64
CA ASP A 108 36.33 -3.82 -7.06
C ASP A 108 37.15 -4.23 -5.83
N ARG A 109 37.53 -5.51 -5.75
CA ARG A 109 38.81 -6.05 -5.28
C ARG A 109 38.85 -7.58 -5.35
#